data_AF-A0A918RKY7-F1
#
_entry.id   AF-A0A918RKY7-F1
#
_cell.length_a   1.000
_cell.length_b   1.000
_cell.length_c   1.000
_cell.angle_alpha   90.00
_cell.angle_beta   90.00
_cell.angle_gamma   90.00
#
_symmetry.space_group_name_H-M   'P 1'
#
loop_
_entity.id
_entity.type
_entity.pdbx_description
1 polymer ?
#
loop_
_entity_poly.entity_id
_entity_poly.type
_entity_poly.pdbx_seq_one_letter_code
_entity_poly.pdbx_strand_id
1 'polypeptide(L)'
;MTARNPVADPRPASDVSSAVGFVGVGGLCAWILFCHFYPEIASLLGLSAERGRLTGPMAALFGLVAAALPMVLWSVLVDKVHRRPSTGIDWDNPRPVADIIDISITKLAGLWATWALIAGLYCLGRWYWDDFYAISMQVLGLAAVPLFLLSIPYVIWLDRVLVEPRDASWHFGAALVGREAHDPQMIWIHLRAWAVKGFFTAFMIAIVPAAFAELVGKDWSDQFANPVAFAGILVLLMFVFDEQIGTVGYILTMKPLDAQIRSANPYLAGWVAALACYPPFQLMQGGGPLFYQSNTADWTFWLGEYPALMWGWAGLLVLLTAIYAWATIAFGIRFSNLTYRGVLTNGPYAYTRHPAYLSKNAFWWVSVLPFLVTSGSLVDAVRNTFFLGCVSAIYFWRAKTEEAHLLGEDPKYGEYHAWMNRHGLITAPLHQLWQGIAGRRSPVLQAAE
;
A
#
# COMPACT_ATOMS: atom_id res chain seq x y z
N MET A 1 -26.23 14.72 -43.73
CA MET A 1 -25.16 14.73 -42.72
C MET A 1 -25.67 13.93 -41.53
N THR A 2 -25.26 12.67 -41.41
CA THR A 2 -25.60 11.83 -40.26
C THR A 2 -24.79 12.32 -39.06
N ALA A 3 -25.49 12.87 -38.06
CA ALA A 3 -24.89 13.16 -36.76
C ALA A 3 -24.32 11.84 -36.22
N ARG A 4 -23.00 11.70 -36.20
CA ARG A 4 -22.34 10.61 -35.47
C ARG A 4 -22.71 10.82 -34.01
N ASN A 5 -23.46 9.89 -33.44
CA ASN A 5 -23.62 9.83 -31.99
C ASN A 5 -22.20 9.89 -31.37
N PRO A 6 -21.96 10.73 -30.36
CA PRO A 6 -20.67 10.75 -29.69
C PRO A 6 -20.38 9.33 -29.21
N VAL A 7 -19.26 8.76 -29.68
CA VAL A 7 -18.78 7.46 -29.20
C VAL A 7 -18.53 7.64 -27.71
N ALA A 8 -19.24 6.88 -26.88
CA ALA A 8 -18.99 6.89 -25.45
C ALA A 8 -17.51 6.53 -25.22
N ASP A 9 -16.80 7.31 -24.42
CA ASP A 9 -15.41 7.05 -23.98
C ASP A 9 -15.44 6.55 -22.53
N PRO A 10 -15.89 5.30 -22.27
CA PRO A 10 -16.02 4.79 -20.92
C PRO A 10 -14.65 4.60 -20.29
N ARG A 11 -14.57 4.83 -18.98
CA ARG A 11 -13.39 4.50 -18.20
C ARG A 11 -13.11 2.98 -18.26
N PRO A 12 -11.86 2.53 -18.44
CA PRO A 12 -11.51 1.12 -18.40
C PRO A 12 -11.95 0.44 -17.10
N ALA A 13 -12.32 -0.83 -17.17
CA ALA A 13 -12.76 -1.59 -16.00
C ALA A 13 -11.61 -1.83 -15.01
N SER A 14 -11.90 -1.67 -13.72
CA SER A 14 -10.93 -1.91 -12.64
C SER A 14 -10.69 -3.41 -12.44
N ASP A 15 -9.45 -3.81 -12.19
CA ASP A 15 -9.11 -5.21 -11.85
C ASP A 15 -9.54 -5.61 -10.44
N VAL A 16 -9.73 -4.61 -9.57
CA VAL A 16 -10.14 -4.80 -8.17
C VAL A 16 -11.55 -4.27 -7.98
N SER A 17 -12.42 -5.10 -7.40
CA SER A 17 -13.76 -4.70 -7.01
C SER A 17 -13.69 -3.57 -5.98
N SER A 18 -14.56 -2.57 -6.10
CA SER A 18 -14.64 -1.51 -5.09
C SER A 18 -15.10 -2.03 -3.73
N ALA A 19 -15.72 -3.21 -3.66
CA ALA A 19 -16.31 -3.76 -2.45
C ALA A 19 -15.29 -4.45 -1.53
N VAL A 20 -14.28 -5.14 -2.08
CA VAL A 20 -13.42 -6.05 -1.31
C VAL A 20 -12.78 -5.35 -0.12
N GLY A 21 -12.18 -4.17 -0.31
CA GLY A 21 -11.57 -3.43 0.78
C GLY A 21 -12.58 -2.99 1.85
N PHE A 22 -13.77 -2.52 1.46
CA PHE A 22 -14.80 -2.11 2.42
C PHE A 22 -15.33 -3.28 3.24
N VAL A 23 -15.40 -4.48 2.67
CA VAL A 23 -15.74 -5.70 3.41
C VAL A 23 -14.65 -6.01 4.45
N GLY A 24 -13.38 -5.81 4.11
CA GLY A 24 -12.26 -5.88 5.07
C GLY A 24 -12.36 -4.83 6.18
N VAL A 25 -12.68 -3.58 5.83
CA VAL A 25 -12.94 -2.51 6.81
C VAL A 25 -14.08 -2.90 7.75
N GLY A 26 -15.15 -3.49 7.25
CA GLY A 26 -16.26 -3.98 8.09
C GLY A 26 -15.80 -5.01 9.13
N GLY A 27 -15.01 -6.00 8.71
CA GLY A 27 -14.43 -6.99 9.63
C GLY A 27 -13.48 -6.37 10.66
N LEU A 28 -12.65 -5.43 10.22
CA LEU A 28 -11.73 -4.71 11.09
C LEU A 28 -12.47 -3.83 12.12
N CYS A 29 -13.49 -3.10 11.70
CA CYS A 29 -14.34 -2.31 12.59
C CYS A 29 -14.99 -3.19 13.66
N ALA A 30 -15.53 -4.35 13.29
CA ALA A 30 -16.11 -5.29 14.25
C ALA A 30 -15.07 -5.74 15.29
N TRP A 31 -13.84 -6.00 14.87
CA TRP A 31 -12.75 -6.35 15.78
C TRP A 31 -12.32 -5.19 16.68
N ILE A 32 -12.15 -3.98 16.13
CA ILE A 32 -11.83 -2.77 16.91
C ILE A 32 -12.89 -2.53 17.99
N LEU A 33 -14.17 -2.61 17.63
CA LEU A 33 -15.29 -2.46 18.58
C LEU A 33 -15.24 -3.54 19.66
N PHE A 34 -14.99 -4.79 19.30
CA PHE A 34 -14.83 -5.88 20.27
C PHE A 34 -13.66 -5.61 21.23
N CYS A 35 -12.51 -5.15 20.73
CA CYS A 35 -11.34 -4.84 21.55
C CYS A 35 -11.57 -3.63 22.47
N HIS A 36 -12.24 -2.59 21.98
CA HIS A 36 -12.52 -1.38 22.73
C HIS A 36 -13.56 -1.60 23.83
N PHE A 37 -14.64 -2.33 23.53
CA PHE A 37 -15.72 -2.65 24.46
C PHE A 37 -15.55 -4.01 25.15
N TYR A 38 -14.33 -4.57 25.17
CA TYR A 38 -14.07 -5.86 25.80
C TYR A 38 -14.46 -5.90 27.28
N PRO A 39 -14.21 -4.87 28.12
CA PRO A 39 -14.64 -4.90 29.53
C PRO A 39 -16.15 -5.11 29.71
N GLU A 40 -16.95 -4.44 28.89
CA GLU A 40 -18.40 -4.52 28.89
C GLU A 40 -18.86 -5.89 28.36
N ILE A 41 -18.29 -6.34 27.24
CA ILE A 41 -18.61 -7.64 26.63
C ILE A 41 -18.23 -8.79 27.57
N ALA A 42 -17.06 -8.74 28.20
CA ALA A 42 -16.59 -9.75 29.15
C ALA A 42 -17.55 -9.85 30.35
N SER A 43 -17.95 -8.70 30.91
CA SER A 43 -18.91 -8.64 32.01
C SER A 43 -20.26 -9.26 31.64
N LEU A 44 -20.77 -8.97 30.43
CA LEU A 44 -22.02 -9.55 29.92
C LEU A 44 -21.95 -11.08 29.74
N LEU A 45 -20.77 -11.61 29.43
CA LEU A 45 -20.53 -13.04 29.24
C LEU A 45 -20.12 -13.77 30.53
N GLY A 46 -20.08 -13.08 31.67
CA GLY A 46 -19.60 -13.66 32.94
C GLY A 46 -18.10 -13.96 32.96
N LEU A 47 -17.33 -13.31 32.08
CA LEU A 47 -15.87 -13.39 32.02
C LEU A 47 -15.23 -12.25 32.83
N SER A 48 -13.98 -12.44 33.27
CA SER A 48 -13.25 -11.38 33.97
C SER A 48 -12.95 -10.19 33.04
N ALA A 49 -13.37 -9.00 33.46
CA ALA A 49 -13.09 -7.72 32.79
C ALA A 49 -11.71 -7.12 33.17
N GLU A 50 -10.92 -7.78 34.03
CA GLU A 50 -9.63 -7.27 34.53
C GLU A 50 -8.61 -6.98 33.43
N ARG A 51 -8.75 -7.64 32.27
CA ARG A 51 -7.87 -7.39 31.11
C ARG A 51 -8.05 -6.00 30.51
N GLY A 52 -9.14 -5.29 30.82
CA GLY A 52 -9.43 -3.99 30.24
C GLY A 52 -9.65 -4.04 28.72
N ARG A 53 -9.46 -2.90 28.04
CA ARG A 53 -9.51 -2.84 26.58
C ARG A 53 -8.34 -3.64 25.97
N LEU A 54 -8.58 -4.37 24.89
CA LEU A 54 -7.58 -5.25 24.27
C LEU A 54 -6.63 -4.46 23.35
N THR A 55 -5.67 -3.74 23.92
CA THR A 55 -4.74 -2.86 23.18
C THR A 55 -3.42 -3.53 22.78
N GLY A 56 -3.17 -4.77 23.21
CA GLY A 56 -1.89 -5.43 23.02
C GLY A 56 -1.54 -5.73 21.55
N PRO A 57 -0.25 -5.95 21.23
CA PRO A 57 0.21 -6.16 19.85
C PRO A 57 -0.41 -7.39 19.18
N MET A 58 -0.72 -8.44 19.94
CA MET A 58 -1.41 -9.63 19.41
C MET A 58 -2.86 -9.33 19.01
N ALA A 59 -3.53 -8.40 19.70
CA ALA A 59 -4.87 -7.96 19.30
C ALA A 59 -4.81 -7.15 17.99
N ALA A 60 -3.79 -6.31 17.83
CA ALA A 60 -3.54 -5.59 16.58
C ALA A 60 -3.25 -6.55 15.41
N LEU A 61 -2.39 -7.55 15.61
CA LEU A 61 -2.08 -8.57 14.61
C LEU A 61 -3.30 -9.44 14.25
N PHE A 62 -4.16 -9.76 15.24
CA PHE A 62 -5.42 -10.44 14.95
C PHE A 62 -6.39 -9.58 14.14
N GLY A 63 -6.29 -8.25 14.24
CA GLY A 63 -7.00 -7.32 13.36
C GLY A 63 -6.69 -7.54 11.88
N LEU A 64 -5.47 -7.98 11.53
CA LEU A 64 -5.13 -8.39 10.16
C LEU A 64 -5.96 -9.57 9.71
N VAL A 65 -6.22 -10.55 10.59
CA VAL A 65 -7.08 -11.72 10.28
C VAL A 65 -8.53 -11.27 10.15
N ALA A 66 -9.01 -10.42 11.05
CA ALA A 66 -10.37 -9.87 11.02
C ALA A 66 -10.64 -9.05 9.75
N ALA A 67 -9.63 -8.35 9.23
CA ALA A 67 -9.69 -7.66 7.94
C ALA A 67 -9.56 -8.63 6.76
N ALA A 68 -8.60 -9.56 6.81
CA ALA A 68 -8.27 -10.47 5.72
C ALA A 68 -9.39 -11.47 5.41
N LEU A 69 -9.98 -12.09 6.44
CA LEU A 69 -10.93 -13.19 6.26
C LEU A 69 -12.16 -12.77 5.43
N PRO A 70 -12.86 -11.66 5.75
CA PRO A 70 -13.96 -11.18 4.92
C PRO A 70 -13.54 -10.83 3.49
N MET A 71 -12.35 -10.23 3.30
CA MET A 71 -11.83 -9.92 1.96
C MET A 71 -11.56 -11.18 1.13
N VAL A 72 -10.98 -12.21 1.73
CA VAL A 72 -10.72 -13.50 1.09
C VAL A 72 -12.03 -14.17 0.72
N LEU A 73 -12.99 -14.24 1.64
CA LEU A 73 -14.30 -14.83 1.39
C LEU A 73 -15.04 -14.09 0.28
N TRP A 74 -15.04 -12.75 0.29
CA TRP A 74 -15.63 -11.96 -0.79
C TRP A 74 -14.96 -12.23 -2.14
N SER A 75 -13.62 -12.21 -2.16
CA SER A 75 -12.83 -12.41 -3.38
C SER A 75 -13.10 -13.78 -4.02
N VAL A 76 -13.24 -14.83 -3.20
CA VAL A 76 -13.44 -16.19 -3.68
C VAL A 76 -14.91 -16.47 -4.00
N LEU A 77 -15.83 -16.11 -3.10
CA LEU A 77 -17.25 -16.50 -3.20
C LEU A 77 -18.06 -15.56 -4.09
N VAL A 78 -17.76 -14.26 -4.06
CA VAL A 78 -18.52 -13.22 -4.78
C VAL A 78 -17.80 -12.82 -6.07
N ASP A 79 -16.59 -12.27 -5.96
CA ASP A 79 -15.82 -11.79 -7.12
C ASP A 79 -15.26 -12.94 -7.98
N LYS A 80 -15.20 -14.14 -7.41
CA LYS A 80 -14.67 -15.37 -8.01
C LYS A 80 -13.31 -15.17 -8.67
N VAL A 81 -12.43 -14.41 -8.00
CA VAL A 81 -11.11 -14.03 -8.54
C VAL A 81 -10.25 -15.24 -8.91
N HIS A 82 -10.42 -16.35 -8.19
CA HIS A 82 -9.74 -17.62 -8.43
C HIS A 82 -10.00 -18.19 -9.83
N ARG A 83 -11.11 -17.82 -10.50
CA ARG A 83 -11.44 -18.28 -11.86
C ARG A 83 -10.99 -17.33 -12.96
N ARG A 84 -10.35 -16.20 -12.61
CA ARG A 84 -9.91 -15.23 -13.62
C ARG A 84 -8.71 -15.79 -14.39
N PRO A 85 -8.66 -15.59 -15.72
CA PRO A 85 -7.49 -15.99 -16.52
C PRO A 85 -6.18 -15.38 -16.01
N SER A 86 -6.24 -14.19 -15.40
CA SER A 86 -5.08 -13.49 -14.85
C SER A 86 -4.37 -14.23 -13.71
N THR A 87 -5.01 -15.21 -13.07
CA THR A 87 -4.36 -16.07 -12.06
C THR A 87 -3.34 -17.04 -12.70
N GLY A 88 -3.56 -17.40 -13.97
CA GLY A 88 -2.83 -18.46 -14.66
C GLY A 88 -3.12 -19.86 -14.09
N ILE A 89 -4.31 -20.06 -13.51
CA ILE A 89 -4.76 -21.34 -12.95
C ILE A 89 -5.82 -21.96 -13.87
N ASP A 90 -5.63 -23.23 -14.21
CA ASP A 90 -6.59 -24.12 -14.85
C ASP A 90 -7.08 -25.15 -13.81
N TRP A 91 -8.26 -24.90 -13.25
CA TRP A 91 -8.86 -25.77 -12.23
C TRP A 91 -9.41 -27.08 -12.79
N ASP A 92 -9.68 -27.13 -14.10
CA ASP A 92 -10.38 -28.25 -14.73
C ASP A 92 -9.41 -29.37 -15.15
N ASN A 93 -8.10 -29.08 -15.22
CA ASN A 93 -7.08 -30.01 -15.64
C ASN A 93 -5.91 -30.16 -14.65
N PRO A 94 -6.14 -30.69 -13.43
CA PRO A 94 -5.07 -30.89 -12.46
C PRO A 94 -4.12 -32.02 -12.87
N ARG A 95 -2.84 -31.71 -13.06
CA ARG A 95 -1.80 -32.71 -13.36
C ARG A 95 -1.60 -33.70 -12.20
N PRO A 96 -1.27 -34.98 -12.46
CA PRO A 96 -0.77 -35.91 -11.45
C PRO A 96 0.45 -35.37 -10.71
N VAL A 97 0.60 -35.71 -9.41
CA VAL A 97 1.75 -35.25 -8.60
C VAL A 97 3.08 -35.74 -9.19
N ALA A 98 3.12 -36.95 -9.73
CA ALA A 98 4.32 -37.51 -10.37
C ALA A 98 4.86 -36.64 -11.52
N ASP A 99 3.98 -35.92 -12.22
CA ASP A 99 4.36 -35.11 -13.39
C ASP A 99 4.90 -33.72 -13.00
N ILE A 100 4.64 -33.27 -11.76
CA ILE A 100 5.02 -31.93 -11.28
C ILE A 100 6.01 -31.94 -10.13
N ILE A 101 6.30 -33.09 -9.53
CA ILE A 101 7.05 -33.13 -8.27
C ILE A 101 8.48 -32.57 -8.42
N ASP A 102 9.15 -32.86 -9.53
CA ASP A 102 10.49 -32.32 -9.81
C ASP A 102 10.46 -30.79 -9.98
N ILE A 103 9.41 -30.27 -10.62
CA ILE A 103 9.18 -28.82 -10.76
C ILE A 103 8.95 -28.21 -9.38
N SER A 104 8.06 -28.79 -8.58
CA SER A 104 7.75 -28.30 -7.24
C SER A 104 8.95 -28.33 -6.30
N ILE A 105 9.78 -29.38 -6.33
CA ILE A 105 11.01 -29.46 -5.53
C ILE A 105 11.99 -28.37 -5.93
N THR A 106 12.23 -28.16 -7.23
CA THR A 106 13.11 -27.08 -7.72
C THR A 106 12.59 -25.71 -7.30
N LYS A 107 11.27 -25.48 -7.39
CA LYS A 107 10.63 -24.24 -6.95
C LYS A 107 10.76 -24.02 -5.44
N LEU A 108 10.53 -25.06 -4.64
CA LEU A 108 10.68 -25.01 -3.18
C LEU A 108 12.13 -24.68 -2.79
N ALA A 109 13.11 -25.27 -3.47
CA ALA A 109 14.52 -24.93 -3.24
C ALA A 109 14.80 -23.44 -3.50
N GLY A 110 14.27 -22.89 -4.60
CA GLY A 110 14.36 -21.45 -4.91
C GLY A 110 13.69 -20.57 -3.85
N LEU A 111 12.49 -20.93 -3.39
CA LEU A 111 11.76 -20.19 -2.35
C LEU A 111 12.50 -20.22 -1.00
N TRP A 112 12.94 -21.40 -0.55
CA TRP A 112 13.65 -21.53 0.72
C TRP A 112 15.00 -20.82 0.71
N ALA A 113 15.74 -20.89 -0.40
CA ALA A 113 16.97 -20.11 -0.57
C ALA A 113 16.70 -18.60 -0.51
N THR A 114 15.57 -18.14 -1.07
CA THR A 114 15.15 -16.74 -1.00
C THR A 114 14.83 -16.31 0.43
N TRP A 115 14.13 -17.15 1.19
CA TRP A 115 13.82 -16.86 2.60
C TRP A 115 15.07 -16.87 3.46
N ALA A 116 16.00 -17.80 3.21
CA ALA A 116 17.29 -17.82 3.88
C ALA A 116 18.11 -16.54 3.59
N LEU A 117 18.11 -16.06 2.34
CA LEU A 117 18.76 -14.81 1.97
C LEU A 117 18.13 -13.60 2.69
N ILE A 118 16.80 -13.51 2.70
CA ILE A 118 16.07 -12.44 3.41
C ILE A 118 16.36 -12.49 4.91
N ALA A 119 16.30 -13.68 5.52
CA ALA A 119 16.64 -13.86 6.93
C ALA A 119 18.09 -13.45 7.23
N GLY A 120 19.03 -13.83 6.36
CA GLY A 120 20.42 -13.38 6.44
C GLY A 120 20.54 -11.85 6.41
N LEU A 121 19.82 -11.17 5.51
CA LEU A 121 19.78 -9.71 5.45
C LEU A 121 19.20 -9.08 6.71
N TYR A 122 18.14 -9.68 7.30
CA TYR A 122 17.61 -9.22 8.59
C TYR A 122 18.62 -9.40 9.73
N CYS A 123 19.39 -10.48 9.74
CA CYS A 123 20.46 -10.69 10.73
C CYS A 123 21.61 -9.69 10.57
N LEU A 124 21.94 -9.30 9.34
CA LEU A 124 23.00 -8.30 9.06
C LEU A 124 22.56 -6.87 9.39
N GLY A 125 21.30 -6.53 9.11
CA GLY A 125 20.74 -5.21 9.37
C GLY A 125 20.39 -5.02 10.84
N ARG A 126 21.32 -4.48 11.64
CA ARG A 126 21.13 -4.31 13.09
C ARG A 126 19.88 -3.53 13.47
N TRP A 127 19.43 -2.59 12.64
CA TRP A 127 18.21 -1.80 12.86
C TRP A 127 16.92 -2.65 12.86
N TYR A 128 16.91 -3.84 12.25
CA TYR A 128 15.75 -4.74 12.33
C TYR A 128 15.52 -5.28 13.75
N TRP A 129 16.52 -5.15 14.62
CA TRP A 129 16.48 -5.62 16.00
C TRP A 129 16.32 -4.48 17.01
N ASP A 130 16.17 -3.25 16.53
CA ASP A 130 15.76 -2.11 17.37
C ASP A 130 14.24 -2.18 17.65
N ASP A 131 13.76 -1.44 18.65
CA ASP A 131 12.38 -1.51 19.16
C ASP A 131 11.31 -1.38 18.07
N PHE A 132 11.55 -0.55 17.05
CA PHE A 132 10.60 -0.35 15.95
C PHE A 132 10.33 -1.64 15.15
N TYR A 133 11.36 -2.44 14.85
CA TYR A 133 11.24 -3.65 14.03
C TYR A 133 11.19 -4.95 14.86
N ALA A 134 11.39 -4.88 16.18
CA ALA A 134 11.44 -6.04 17.06
C ALA A 134 10.20 -6.95 16.92
N ILE A 135 9.00 -6.38 16.85
CA ILE A 135 7.76 -7.15 16.66
C ILE A 135 7.76 -7.88 15.31
N SER A 136 8.28 -7.26 14.25
CA SER A 136 8.38 -7.87 12.93
C SER A 136 9.32 -9.07 12.95
N MET A 137 10.47 -8.97 13.63
CA MET A 137 11.41 -10.08 13.74
C MET A 137 10.81 -11.24 14.56
N GLN A 138 10.06 -10.94 15.63
CA GLN A 138 9.36 -11.96 16.40
C GLN A 138 8.30 -12.69 15.56
N VAL A 139 7.45 -11.93 14.85
CA VAL A 139 6.38 -12.49 14.01
C VAL A 139 6.97 -13.30 12.85
N LEU A 140 7.96 -12.76 12.13
CA LEU A 140 8.59 -13.44 11.00
C LEU A 140 9.39 -14.66 11.45
N GLY A 141 10.06 -14.59 12.60
CA GLY A 141 10.76 -15.72 13.21
C GLY A 141 9.81 -16.85 13.59
N LEU A 142 8.68 -16.52 14.23
CA LEU A 142 7.63 -17.49 14.55
C LEU A 142 6.98 -18.07 13.28
N ALA A 143 6.74 -17.23 12.27
CA ALA A 143 6.10 -17.63 11.02
C ALA A 143 7.02 -18.47 10.12
N ALA A 144 8.34 -18.41 10.29
CA ALA A 144 9.30 -19.11 9.42
C ALA A 144 9.04 -20.63 9.36
N VAL A 145 8.83 -21.27 10.51
CA VAL A 145 8.56 -22.71 10.61
C VAL A 145 7.25 -23.12 9.92
N PRO A 146 6.07 -22.54 10.27
CA PRO A 146 4.83 -22.88 9.59
C PRO A 146 4.86 -22.50 8.11
N LEU A 147 5.50 -21.39 7.70
CA LEU A 147 5.65 -21.05 6.27
C LEU A 147 6.47 -22.10 5.52
N PHE A 148 7.59 -22.56 6.09
CA PHE A 148 8.38 -23.65 5.53
C PHE A 148 7.53 -24.92 5.34
N LEU A 149 6.87 -25.37 6.39
CA LEU A 149 6.07 -26.61 6.35
C LEU A 149 4.87 -26.49 5.41
N LEU A 150 4.14 -25.38 5.43
CA LEU A 150 2.95 -25.16 4.60
C LEU A 150 3.28 -24.85 3.14
N SER A 151 4.49 -24.37 2.85
CA SER A 151 4.92 -24.15 1.45
C SER A 151 4.96 -25.45 0.66
N ILE A 152 5.29 -26.57 1.28
CA ILE A 152 5.40 -27.88 0.62
C ILE A 152 4.05 -28.31 0.02
N PRO A 153 2.98 -28.54 0.81
CA PRO A 153 1.69 -28.93 0.26
C PRO A 153 1.09 -27.84 -0.62
N TYR A 154 1.34 -26.56 -0.33
CA TYR A 154 0.81 -25.46 -1.13
C TYR A 154 1.41 -25.42 -2.55
N VAL A 155 2.74 -25.50 -2.67
CA VAL A 155 3.42 -25.47 -3.98
C VAL A 155 3.06 -26.70 -4.81
N ILE A 156 3.09 -27.89 -4.19
CA ILE A 156 2.68 -29.13 -4.87
C ILE A 156 1.23 -29.05 -5.34
N TRP A 157 0.32 -28.53 -4.50
CA TRP A 157 -1.08 -28.35 -4.89
C TRP A 157 -1.24 -27.36 -6.05
N LEU A 158 -0.58 -26.22 -5.97
CA LEU A 158 -0.71 -25.15 -6.95
C LEU A 158 -0.12 -25.55 -8.30
N ASP A 159 1.06 -26.16 -8.35
CA ASP A 159 1.74 -26.55 -9.60
C ASP A 159 0.94 -27.56 -10.44
N ARG A 160 0.06 -28.33 -9.80
CA ARG A 160 -0.86 -29.22 -10.50
C ARG A 160 -1.85 -28.48 -11.39
N VAL A 161 -2.21 -27.26 -11.02
CA VAL A 161 -3.26 -26.47 -11.69
C VAL A 161 -2.71 -25.22 -12.38
N LEU A 162 -1.42 -24.92 -12.28
CA LEU A 162 -0.83 -23.80 -13.01
C LEU A 162 -0.69 -24.12 -14.50
N VAL A 163 -1.14 -23.20 -15.35
CA VAL A 163 -0.92 -23.27 -16.80
C VAL A 163 0.58 -23.36 -17.09
N GLU A 164 1.37 -22.43 -16.55
CA GLU A 164 2.83 -22.42 -16.58
C GLU A 164 3.39 -22.62 -15.16
N PRO A 165 3.78 -23.85 -14.77
CA PRO A 165 4.32 -24.13 -13.45
C PRO A 165 5.80 -23.71 -13.32
N ARG A 166 6.54 -23.51 -14.41
CA ARG A 166 7.94 -23.04 -14.37
C ARG A 166 7.99 -21.52 -14.28
N ASP A 167 7.53 -21.00 -13.15
CA ASP A 167 7.52 -19.57 -12.87
C ASP A 167 8.88 -19.01 -12.42
N ALA A 168 8.91 -17.72 -12.08
CA ALA A 168 10.12 -17.02 -11.65
C ALA A 168 10.82 -17.68 -10.43
N SER A 169 10.06 -18.27 -9.51
CA SER A 169 10.61 -18.99 -8.36
C SER A 169 11.23 -20.33 -8.76
N TRP A 170 10.64 -21.00 -9.74
CA TRP A 170 11.24 -22.19 -10.35
C TRP A 170 12.55 -21.85 -11.07
N HIS A 171 12.59 -20.80 -11.89
CA HIS A 171 13.81 -20.40 -12.61
C HIS A 171 14.96 -20.03 -11.67
N PHE A 172 14.66 -19.37 -10.55
CA PHE A 172 15.66 -19.10 -9.51
C PHE A 172 16.18 -20.40 -8.87
N GLY A 173 15.28 -21.34 -8.55
CA GLY A 173 15.67 -22.65 -8.04
C GLY A 173 16.52 -23.45 -9.03
N ALA A 174 16.14 -23.47 -10.31
CA ALA A 174 16.87 -24.14 -11.39
C ALA A 174 18.30 -23.60 -11.53
N ALA A 175 18.48 -22.28 -11.41
CA ALA A 175 19.79 -21.63 -11.43
C ALA A 175 20.66 -22.02 -10.22
N LEU A 176 20.08 -22.13 -9.02
CA LEU A 176 20.79 -22.55 -7.81
C LEU A 176 21.20 -24.04 -7.85
N VAL A 177 20.32 -24.89 -8.38
CA VAL A 177 20.57 -26.33 -8.49
C VAL A 177 21.55 -26.63 -9.64
N GLY A 178 21.58 -25.79 -10.68
CA GLY A 178 22.53 -25.87 -11.80
C GLY A 178 22.26 -27.04 -12.76
N ARG A 179 21.07 -27.65 -12.70
CA ARG A 179 20.73 -28.85 -13.49
C ARG A 179 19.81 -28.59 -14.68
N GLU A 180 18.99 -27.54 -14.62
CA GLU A 180 17.98 -27.25 -15.63
C GLU A 180 18.28 -25.92 -16.35
N ALA A 181 17.84 -25.82 -17.60
CA ALA A 181 17.89 -24.56 -18.34
C ALA A 181 16.96 -23.54 -17.67
N HIS A 182 17.47 -22.33 -17.43
CA HIS A 182 16.73 -21.27 -16.77
C HIS A 182 16.80 -19.97 -17.59
N ASP A 183 15.78 -19.13 -17.43
CA ASP A 183 15.74 -17.80 -18.02
C ASP A 183 16.29 -16.76 -17.02
N PRO A 184 17.41 -16.08 -17.34
CA PRO A 184 17.95 -15.02 -16.51
C PRO A 184 16.98 -13.87 -16.24
N GLN A 185 16.06 -13.55 -17.15
CA GLN A 185 15.08 -12.48 -16.96
C GLN A 185 14.10 -12.81 -15.84
N MET A 186 13.66 -14.07 -15.76
CA MET A 186 12.79 -14.57 -14.70
C MET A 186 13.46 -14.52 -13.32
N ILE A 187 14.78 -14.74 -13.25
CA ILE A 187 15.54 -14.58 -12.01
C ILE A 187 15.47 -13.13 -11.53
N TRP A 188 15.67 -12.15 -12.42
CA TRP A 188 15.57 -10.74 -12.04
C TRP A 188 14.16 -10.35 -11.60
N ILE A 189 13.11 -10.93 -12.20
CA ILE A 189 11.73 -10.72 -11.76
C ILE A 189 11.55 -11.25 -10.33
N HIS A 190 12.01 -12.48 -10.08
CA HIS A 190 11.95 -13.12 -8.76
C HIS A 190 12.67 -12.29 -7.70
N LEU A 191 13.94 -11.93 -7.94
CA LEU A 191 14.76 -11.17 -6.99
C LEU A 191 14.15 -9.81 -6.67
N ARG A 192 13.64 -9.07 -7.66
CA ARG A 192 12.98 -7.77 -7.43
C ARG A 192 11.70 -7.93 -6.62
N ALA A 193 10.84 -8.88 -6.97
CA ALA A 193 9.59 -9.12 -6.25
C ALA A 193 9.85 -9.50 -4.78
N TRP A 194 10.82 -10.37 -4.53
CA TRP A 194 11.19 -10.77 -3.18
C TRP A 194 11.97 -9.71 -2.42
N ALA A 195 12.73 -8.84 -3.08
CA ALA A 195 13.33 -7.66 -2.46
C ALA A 195 12.25 -6.69 -1.96
N VAL A 196 11.18 -6.45 -2.75
CA VAL A 196 10.02 -5.67 -2.30
C VAL A 196 9.37 -6.33 -1.09
N LYS A 197 9.11 -7.64 -1.16
CA LYS A 197 8.47 -8.36 -0.05
C LYS A 197 9.33 -8.35 1.21
N GLY A 198 10.62 -8.65 1.10
CA GLY A 198 11.55 -8.64 2.23
C GLY A 198 11.60 -7.27 2.89
N PHE A 199 11.80 -6.20 2.13
CA PHE A 199 11.89 -4.86 2.71
C PHE A 199 10.56 -4.41 3.36
N PHE A 200 9.46 -4.45 2.61
CA PHE A 200 8.22 -3.83 3.05
C PHE A 200 7.39 -4.68 4.01
N THR A 201 7.48 -6.01 3.98
CA THR A 201 6.69 -6.84 4.90
C THR A 201 7.12 -6.61 6.35
N ALA A 202 8.43 -6.48 6.61
CA ALA A 202 8.92 -6.13 7.94
C ALA A 202 8.42 -4.76 8.40
N PHE A 203 8.41 -3.76 7.51
CA PHE A 203 7.88 -2.43 7.81
C PHE A 203 6.38 -2.44 8.09
N MET A 204 5.60 -3.15 7.26
CA MET A 204 4.15 -3.25 7.42
C MET A 204 3.75 -3.91 8.74
N ILE A 205 4.45 -4.97 9.17
CA ILE A 205 4.19 -5.59 10.48
C ILE A 205 4.56 -4.64 11.63
N ALA A 206 5.63 -3.85 11.49
CA ALA A 206 6.13 -2.97 12.54
C ALA A 206 5.15 -1.85 12.92
N ILE A 207 4.44 -1.30 11.94
CA ILE A 207 3.56 -0.15 12.15
C ILE A 207 2.17 -0.51 12.72
N VAL A 208 1.71 -1.74 12.52
CA VAL A 208 0.36 -2.20 12.91
C VAL A 208 0.01 -1.99 14.40
N PRO A 209 0.89 -2.28 15.38
CA PRO A 209 0.48 -2.26 16.78
C PRO A 209 0.20 -0.87 17.36
N ALA A 210 0.98 0.14 17.00
CA ALA A 210 1.00 1.42 17.72
C ALA A 210 -0.31 2.21 17.55
N ALA A 211 -0.72 2.45 16.31
CA ALA A 211 -1.96 3.17 16.02
C ALA A 211 -3.20 2.41 16.49
N PHE A 212 -3.19 1.07 16.39
CA PHE A 212 -4.28 0.23 16.89
C PHE A 212 -4.43 0.34 18.41
N ALA A 213 -3.32 0.23 19.15
CA ALA A 213 -3.31 0.33 20.61
C ALA A 213 -3.83 1.69 21.08
N GLU A 214 -3.41 2.78 20.41
CA GLU A 214 -3.89 4.12 20.71
C GLU A 214 -5.40 4.24 20.45
N LEU A 215 -5.89 3.78 19.29
CA LEU A 215 -7.29 3.88 18.91
C LEU A 215 -8.20 3.12 19.88
N VAL A 216 -7.83 1.87 20.18
CA VAL A 216 -8.58 1.00 21.08
C VAL A 216 -8.50 1.52 22.51
N GLY A 217 -7.34 2.01 22.94
CA GLY A 217 -7.11 2.45 24.32
C GLY A 217 -7.79 3.77 24.65
N LYS A 218 -7.90 4.71 23.70
CA LYS A 218 -8.46 6.05 23.89
C LYS A 218 -9.94 6.00 24.24
N ASP A 219 -10.39 6.82 25.17
CA ASP A 219 -11.81 6.97 25.48
C ASP A 219 -12.54 7.80 24.42
N TRP A 220 -13.64 7.28 23.88
CA TRP A 220 -14.34 7.86 22.74
C TRP A 220 -15.46 8.82 23.13
N SER A 221 -15.90 8.84 24.40
CA SER A 221 -17.06 9.62 24.86
C SER A 221 -16.94 11.12 24.53
N ASP A 222 -15.76 11.68 24.72
CA ASP A 222 -15.55 13.13 24.70
C ASP A 222 -14.94 13.64 23.39
N GLN A 223 -14.66 12.74 22.44
CA GLN A 223 -13.95 13.08 21.20
C GLN A 223 -14.80 13.93 20.26
N PHE A 224 -16.13 13.83 20.33
CA PHE A 224 -17.04 14.50 19.40
C PHE A 224 -17.34 15.96 19.74
N ALA A 225 -17.03 16.41 20.96
CA ALA A 225 -17.31 17.78 21.41
C ALA A 225 -16.18 18.76 21.08
N ASN A 226 -14.99 18.26 20.72
CA ASN A 226 -13.80 19.08 20.46
C ASN A 226 -13.28 18.78 19.04
N PRO A 227 -13.10 19.79 18.16
CA PRO A 227 -12.66 19.57 16.77
C PRO A 227 -11.29 18.89 16.67
N VAL A 228 -10.39 19.17 17.61
CA VAL A 228 -9.04 18.59 17.64
C VAL A 228 -9.11 17.12 18.02
N ALA A 229 -9.87 16.80 19.06
CA ALA A 229 -10.11 15.43 19.51
C ALA A 229 -10.81 14.61 18.42
N PHE A 230 -11.85 15.19 17.81
CA PHE A 230 -12.61 14.61 16.71
C PHE A 230 -11.74 14.33 15.48
N ALA A 231 -10.95 15.32 15.04
CA ALA A 231 -10.02 15.12 13.93
C ALA A 231 -8.97 14.07 14.28
N GLY A 232 -8.38 14.15 15.48
CA GLY A 232 -7.34 13.25 15.95
C GLY A 232 -7.79 11.79 15.93
N ILE A 233 -8.98 11.48 16.46
CA ILE A 233 -9.47 10.10 16.48
C ILE A 233 -9.84 9.57 15.08
N LEU A 234 -10.42 10.41 14.22
CA LEU A 234 -10.77 9.99 12.86
C LEU A 234 -9.53 9.82 11.99
N VAL A 235 -8.55 10.71 12.10
CA VAL A 235 -7.25 10.59 11.43
C VAL A 235 -6.54 9.30 11.89
N LEU A 236 -6.54 9.03 13.20
CA LEU A 236 -5.98 7.80 13.76
C LEU A 236 -6.69 6.56 13.21
N LEU A 237 -8.02 6.56 13.15
CA LEU A 237 -8.80 5.47 12.54
C LEU A 237 -8.42 5.24 11.07
N MET A 238 -8.24 6.31 10.30
CA MET A 238 -7.82 6.21 8.89
C MET A 238 -6.42 5.60 8.75
N PHE A 239 -5.48 5.94 9.64
CA PHE A 239 -4.16 5.29 9.69
C PHE A 239 -4.27 3.81 10.03
N VAL A 240 -5.09 3.43 11.03
CA VAL A 240 -5.32 2.03 11.37
C VAL A 240 -5.89 1.24 10.17
N PHE A 241 -6.78 1.84 9.40
CA PHE A 241 -7.29 1.22 8.16
C PHE A 241 -6.20 1.09 7.08
N ASP A 242 -5.42 2.14 6.82
CA ASP A 242 -4.32 2.13 5.85
C ASP A 242 -3.29 1.03 6.19
N GLU A 243 -2.81 1.03 7.43
CA GLU A 243 -1.76 0.14 7.90
C GLU A 243 -2.21 -1.31 7.89
N GLN A 244 -3.41 -1.62 8.40
CA GLN A 244 -3.88 -3.01 8.48
C GLN A 244 -4.29 -3.57 7.11
N ILE A 245 -5.05 -2.82 6.31
CA ILE A 245 -5.42 -3.28 4.97
C ILE A 245 -4.18 -3.38 4.08
N GLY A 246 -3.27 -2.40 4.17
CA GLY A 246 -1.99 -2.43 3.47
C GLY A 246 -1.14 -3.64 3.85
N THR A 247 -1.04 -3.95 5.14
CA THR A 247 -0.31 -5.13 5.65
C THR A 247 -0.91 -6.43 5.13
N VAL A 248 -2.24 -6.55 5.12
CA VAL A 248 -2.92 -7.72 4.52
C VAL A 248 -2.54 -7.88 3.05
N GLY A 249 -2.48 -6.78 2.28
CA GLY A 249 -2.06 -6.80 0.88
C GLY A 249 -0.66 -7.41 0.68
N TYR A 250 0.27 -7.14 1.60
CA TYR A 250 1.63 -7.69 1.57
C TYR A 250 1.70 -9.18 1.95
N ILE A 251 0.88 -9.61 2.90
CA ILE A 251 0.88 -11.00 3.39
C ILE A 251 0.14 -11.91 2.39
N LEU A 252 -0.99 -11.48 1.84
CA LEU A 252 -1.85 -12.28 0.94
C LEU A 252 -1.45 -12.22 -0.55
N THR A 253 -0.16 -12.36 -0.85
CA THR A 253 0.32 -12.42 -2.24
C THR A 253 0.26 -13.84 -2.80
N MET A 254 -0.92 -14.25 -3.26
CA MET A 254 -1.15 -15.60 -3.79
C MET A 254 -2.01 -15.62 -5.05
N LYS A 255 -1.71 -16.54 -5.96
CA LYS A 255 -2.40 -16.68 -7.25
C LYS A 255 -3.90 -17.01 -7.14
N PRO A 256 -4.35 -17.88 -6.21
CA PRO A 256 -5.79 -18.15 -6.07
C PRO A 256 -6.63 -16.93 -5.70
N LEU A 257 -6.01 -15.89 -5.13
CA LEU A 257 -6.68 -14.62 -4.83
C LEU A 257 -6.51 -13.57 -5.93
N ASP A 258 -5.91 -13.94 -7.08
CA ASP A 258 -5.47 -13.03 -8.15
C ASP A 258 -4.68 -11.83 -7.60
N ALA A 259 -3.93 -12.08 -6.52
CA ALA A 259 -3.16 -11.09 -5.79
C ALA A 259 -1.66 -11.36 -5.92
N GLN A 260 -1.18 -12.18 -6.84
CA GLN A 260 0.24 -12.35 -7.08
C GLN A 260 0.91 -11.05 -7.56
N ILE A 261 2.19 -10.87 -7.24
CA ILE A 261 3.03 -9.86 -7.92
C ILE A 261 3.20 -10.33 -9.36
N ARG A 262 2.73 -9.54 -10.32
CA ARG A 262 2.91 -9.80 -11.75
C ARG A 262 4.28 -9.30 -12.20
N SER A 263 4.65 -8.12 -11.72
CA SER A 263 6.00 -7.55 -11.89
C SER A 263 6.33 -6.56 -10.77
N ALA A 264 7.62 -6.32 -10.58
CA ALA A 264 8.17 -5.35 -9.64
C ALA A 264 9.01 -4.34 -10.41
N ASN A 265 8.96 -3.06 -9.99
CA ASN A 265 9.47 -1.93 -10.73
C ASN A 265 10.95 -2.16 -11.14
N PRO A 266 11.27 -2.19 -12.44
CA PRO A 266 12.63 -2.45 -12.91
C PRO A 266 13.54 -1.22 -12.79
N TYR A 267 12.99 -0.02 -12.58
CA TYR A 267 13.75 1.23 -12.62
C TYR A 267 14.37 1.57 -11.27
N LEU A 268 15.70 1.74 -11.23
CA LEU A 268 16.42 2.21 -10.04
C LEU A 268 15.83 3.51 -9.47
N ALA A 269 15.42 4.43 -10.35
CA ALA A 269 14.77 5.68 -9.97
C ALA A 269 13.50 5.45 -9.11
N GLY A 270 12.69 4.44 -9.45
CA GLY A 270 11.51 4.08 -8.67
C GLY A 270 11.86 3.56 -7.28
N TRP A 271 12.89 2.72 -7.19
CA TRP A 271 13.39 2.22 -5.90
C TRP A 271 13.94 3.33 -5.02
N VAL A 272 14.77 4.24 -5.55
CA VAL A 272 15.31 5.37 -4.79
C VAL A 272 14.21 6.30 -4.29
N ALA A 273 13.25 6.65 -5.16
CA ALA A 273 12.11 7.49 -4.78
C ALA A 273 11.25 6.86 -3.69
N ALA A 274 11.03 5.54 -3.77
CA ALA A 274 10.28 4.80 -2.74
C ALA A 274 11.07 4.73 -1.43
N LEU A 275 12.31 4.22 -1.44
CA LEU A 275 13.10 4.01 -0.23
C LEU A 275 13.35 5.31 0.55
N ALA A 276 13.51 6.45 -0.13
CA ALA A 276 13.60 7.77 0.51
C ALA A 276 12.40 8.12 1.42
N CYS A 277 11.28 7.41 1.29
CA CYS A 277 10.06 7.61 2.07
C CYS A 277 9.87 6.62 3.23
N TYR A 278 10.72 5.60 3.39
CA TYR A 278 10.53 4.52 4.37
C TYR A 278 11.77 4.30 5.25
N PRO A 279 11.59 4.01 6.56
CA PRO A 279 12.71 3.64 7.43
C PRO A 279 13.48 2.41 6.90
N PRO A 280 14.82 2.37 7.02
CA PRO A 280 15.69 3.33 7.72
C PRO A 280 16.13 4.51 6.84
N PHE A 281 15.70 4.59 5.58
CA PHE A 281 16.16 5.59 4.59
C PHE A 281 15.29 6.85 4.52
N GLN A 282 14.29 6.97 5.41
CA GLN A 282 13.32 8.05 5.39
C GLN A 282 14.00 9.41 5.57
N LEU A 283 14.00 10.23 4.52
CA LEU A 283 14.78 11.48 4.50
C LEU A 283 14.13 12.62 5.30
N MET A 284 12.81 12.56 5.49
CA MET A 284 12.02 13.61 6.15
C MET A 284 11.70 13.33 7.62
N GLN A 285 12.28 12.28 8.20
CA GLN A 285 12.13 11.99 9.63
C GLN A 285 12.78 13.07 10.52
N GLY A 286 12.46 13.08 11.81
CA GLY A 286 13.09 13.97 12.79
C GLY A 286 14.62 13.89 12.74
N GLY A 287 15.29 15.04 12.58
CA GLY A 287 16.75 15.10 12.42
C GLY A 287 17.28 14.68 11.03
N GLY A 288 16.39 14.29 10.10
CA GLY A 288 16.75 13.95 8.73
C GLY A 288 17.03 15.17 7.84
N PRO A 289 17.68 14.96 6.68
CA PRO A 289 18.11 16.05 5.78
C PRO A 289 16.94 16.84 5.18
N LEU A 290 15.74 16.26 5.08
CA LEU A 290 14.54 16.92 4.58
C LEU A 290 13.54 17.22 5.71
N PHE A 291 13.99 17.24 6.97
CA PHE A 291 13.13 17.61 8.09
C PHE A 291 12.63 19.04 7.95
N TYR A 292 11.30 19.22 8.00
CA TYR A 292 10.61 20.46 7.63
C TYR A 292 9.75 21.05 8.76
N GLN A 293 9.95 20.59 10.01
CA GLN A 293 9.18 21.03 11.19
C GLN A 293 10.08 21.73 12.23
N SER A 294 11.09 22.48 11.77
CA SER A 294 11.96 23.25 12.66
C SER A 294 11.23 24.48 13.18
N ASN A 295 11.05 24.61 14.51
CA ASN A 295 10.36 25.75 15.13
C ASN A 295 8.93 25.98 14.61
N THR A 296 8.26 24.92 14.12
CA THR A 296 6.84 24.96 13.75
C THR A 296 5.97 24.69 14.96
N ALA A 297 4.69 25.08 14.88
CA ALA A 297 3.65 24.61 15.78
C ALA A 297 2.52 23.95 14.98
N ASP A 298 1.75 23.10 15.64
CA ASP A 298 0.60 22.42 15.03
C ASP A 298 -0.49 23.42 14.60
N TRP A 299 -1.30 23.08 13.58
CA TRP A 299 -2.42 23.90 13.11
C TRP A 299 -3.35 24.38 14.23
N THR A 300 -3.50 23.61 15.31
CA THR A 300 -4.29 23.98 16.50
C THR A 300 -3.74 25.20 17.24
N PHE A 301 -2.41 25.40 17.24
CA PHE A 301 -1.78 26.58 17.82
C PHE A 301 -2.17 27.84 17.05
N TRP A 302 -2.13 27.78 15.72
CA TRP A 302 -2.39 28.94 14.86
C TRP A 302 -3.88 29.29 14.75
N LEU A 303 -4.75 28.30 14.86
CA LEU A 303 -6.20 28.46 14.67
C LEU A 303 -6.98 28.53 16.00
N GLY A 304 -6.30 28.50 17.15
CA GLY A 304 -6.93 28.37 18.47
C GLY A 304 -7.94 29.48 18.81
N GLU A 305 -7.73 30.70 18.28
CA GLU A 305 -8.65 31.83 18.48
C GLU A 305 -9.84 31.86 17.50
N TYR A 306 -9.90 30.91 16.55
CA TYR A 306 -10.90 30.88 15.49
C TYR A 306 -11.69 29.57 15.47
N PRO A 307 -12.65 29.36 16.38
CA PRO A 307 -13.32 28.07 16.55
C PRO A 307 -14.00 27.52 15.28
N ALA A 308 -14.67 28.37 14.51
CA ALA A 308 -15.33 27.95 13.26
C ALA A 308 -14.31 27.51 12.19
N LEU A 309 -13.19 28.23 12.08
CA LEU A 309 -12.10 27.87 11.18
C LEU A 309 -11.44 26.56 11.63
N MET A 310 -11.27 26.35 12.94
CA MET A 310 -10.73 25.12 13.52
C MET A 310 -11.58 23.90 13.16
N TRP A 311 -12.91 23.99 13.20
CA TRP A 311 -13.80 22.93 12.72
C TRP A 311 -13.68 22.67 11.21
N GLY A 312 -13.60 23.72 10.40
CA GLY A 312 -13.38 23.60 8.96
C GLY A 312 -12.03 22.92 8.64
N TRP A 313 -10.98 23.28 9.38
CA TRP A 313 -9.64 22.72 9.23
C TRP A 313 -9.58 21.25 9.66
N ALA A 314 -10.18 20.93 10.80
CA ALA A 314 -10.38 19.56 11.28
C ALA A 314 -11.08 18.70 10.20
N GLY A 315 -12.20 19.19 9.65
CA GLY A 315 -12.93 18.51 8.58
C GLY A 315 -12.09 18.30 7.31
N LEU A 316 -11.26 19.27 6.93
CA LEU A 316 -10.33 19.14 5.81
C LEU A 316 -9.27 18.06 6.06
N LEU A 317 -8.65 18.04 7.24
CA LEU A 317 -7.66 17.02 7.61
C LEU A 317 -8.26 15.61 7.63
N VAL A 318 -9.47 15.46 8.15
CA VAL A 318 -10.23 14.20 8.12
C VAL A 318 -10.56 13.79 6.68
N LEU A 319 -11.01 14.72 5.83
CA LEU A 319 -11.29 14.42 4.42
C LEU A 319 -10.04 13.95 3.67
N LEU A 320 -8.90 14.63 3.87
CA LEU A 320 -7.64 14.28 3.22
C LEU A 320 -7.15 12.90 3.66
N THR A 321 -7.19 12.60 4.96
CA THR A 321 -6.81 11.28 5.48
C THR A 321 -7.80 10.17 5.08
N ALA A 322 -9.08 10.48 4.97
CA ALA A 322 -10.08 9.56 4.44
C ALA A 322 -9.82 9.22 2.97
N ILE A 323 -9.45 10.19 2.12
CA ILE A 323 -9.05 9.93 0.72
C ILE A 323 -7.78 9.08 0.67
N TYR A 324 -6.81 9.36 1.55
CA TYR A 324 -5.57 8.60 1.66
C TYR A 324 -5.84 7.13 2.01
N ALA A 325 -6.59 6.86 3.09
CA ALA A 325 -6.97 5.51 3.49
C ALA A 325 -7.86 4.83 2.44
N TRP A 326 -8.78 5.56 1.81
CA TRP A 326 -9.65 5.03 0.76
C TRP A 326 -8.86 4.51 -0.45
N ALA A 327 -7.72 5.13 -0.78
CA ALA A 327 -6.84 4.64 -1.84
C ALA A 327 -6.27 3.25 -1.52
N THR A 328 -5.86 3.00 -0.29
CA THR A 328 -5.40 1.69 0.18
C THR A 328 -6.54 0.68 0.28
N ILE A 329 -7.70 1.11 0.80
CA ILE A 329 -8.92 0.28 0.85
C ILE A 329 -9.31 -0.15 -0.57
N ALA A 330 -9.23 0.73 -1.58
CA ALA A 330 -9.56 0.38 -2.95
C ALA A 330 -8.66 -0.73 -3.53
N PHE A 331 -7.40 -0.82 -3.11
CA PHE A 331 -6.52 -1.94 -3.44
C PHE A 331 -6.88 -3.24 -2.72
N GLY A 332 -7.36 -3.15 -1.47
CA GLY A 332 -7.64 -4.31 -0.62
C GLY A 332 -6.44 -5.26 -0.57
N ILE A 333 -6.70 -6.55 -0.82
CA ILE A 333 -5.67 -7.62 -0.80
C ILE A 333 -4.55 -7.48 -1.86
N ARG A 334 -4.68 -6.53 -2.80
CA ARG A 334 -3.66 -6.30 -3.84
C ARG A 334 -2.70 -5.16 -3.53
N PHE A 335 -2.90 -4.44 -2.42
CA PHE A 335 -2.03 -3.33 -2.05
C PHE A 335 -0.58 -3.79 -1.96
N SER A 336 0.32 -3.06 -2.62
CA SER A 336 1.77 -3.22 -2.49
C SER A 336 2.49 -2.07 -3.20
N ASN A 337 3.59 -1.61 -2.61
CA ASN A 337 4.49 -0.62 -3.20
C ASN A 337 5.36 -1.25 -4.29
N LEU A 338 5.79 -0.45 -5.28
CA LEU A 338 6.72 -0.85 -6.36
C LEU A 338 6.28 -2.04 -7.23
N THR A 339 5.06 -2.56 -7.08
CA THR A 339 4.63 -3.77 -7.79
C THR A 339 3.41 -3.50 -8.65
N TYR A 340 3.31 -4.21 -9.77
CA TYR A 340 2.09 -4.31 -10.55
C TYR A 340 1.32 -5.58 -10.15
N ARG A 341 0.07 -5.39 -9.71
CA ARG A 341 -0.86 -6.46 -9.26
C ARG A 341 -2.26 -6.28 -9.86
N GLY A 342 -2.36 -5.53 -10.96
CA GLY A 342 -3.62 -5.12 -11.59
C GLY A 342 -3.81 -3.60 -11.55
N VAL A 343 -4.63 -3.11 -12.47
CA VAL A 343 -4.92 -1.68 -12.67
C VAL A 343 -6.22 -1.32 -11.95
N LEU A 344 -6.14 -0.29 -11.09
CA LEU A 344 -7.30 0.28 -10.43
C LEU A 344 -7.79 1.51 -11.19
N THR A 345 -9.09 1.54 -11.45
CA THR A 345 -9.74 2.68 -12.12
C THR A 345 -10.97 3.18 -11.36
N ASN A 346 -11.41 2.47 -10.32
CA ASN A 346 -12.59 2.82 -9.51
C ASN A 346 -12.20 3.46 -8.16
N GLY A 347 -13.21 3.77 -7.33
CA GLY A 347 -12.98 4.42 -6.04
C GLY A 347 -12.29 5.78 -6.21
N PRO A 348 -11.25 6.11 -5.42
CA PRO A 348 -10.57 7.39 -5.53
C PRO A 348 -9.74 7.51 -6.83
N TYR A 349 -9.38 6.39 -7.46
CA TYR A 349 -8.74 6.34 -8.77
C TYR A 349 -9.67 6.78 -9.91
N ALA A 350 -10.95 7.06 -9.62
CA ALA A 350 -11.84 7.71 -10.56
C ALA A 350 -11.47 9.17 -10.87
N TYR A 351 -10.82 9.85 -9.93
CA TYR A 351 -10.65 11.31 -9.93
C TYR A 351 -9.23 11.74 -10.25
N THR A 352 -8.25 10.92 -9.87
CA THR A 352 -6.82 11.14 -10.11
C THR A 352 -6.07 9.81 -10.09
N ARG A 353 -4.92 9.74 -10.76
CA ARG A 353 -4.10 8.51 -10.84
C ARG A 353 -3.40 8.16 -9.52
N HIS A 354 -3.12 9.16 -8.68
CA HIS A 354 -2.39 8.99 -7.42
C HIS A 354 -3.11 9.69 -6.25
N PRO A 355 -4.31 9.22 -5.86
CA PRO A 355 -5.11 9.87 -4.82
C PRO A 355 -4.40 9.87 -3.46
N ALA A 356 -3.71 8.77 -3.11
CA ALA A 356 -2.94 8.67 -1.87
C ALA A 356 -1.83 9.74 -1.79
N TYR A 357 -1.03 9.89 -2.85
CA TYR A 357 0.08 10.85 -2.84
C TYR A 357 -0.41 12.28 -2.81
N LEU A 358 -1.47 12.60 -3.55
CA LEU A 358 -2.02 13.94 -3.56
C LEU A 358 -2.60 14.32 -2.20
N SER A 359 -3.44 13.45 -1.63
CA SER A 359 -4.07 13.70 -0.33
C SER A 359 -3.06 13.75 0.82
N LYS A 360 -2.07 12.85 0.84
CA LYS A 360 -1.00 12.84 1.84
C LYS A 360 -0.16 14.11 1.82
N ASN A 361 0.24 14.57 0.63
CA ASN A 361 1.00 15.82 0.52
C ASN A 361 0.15 17.02 0.96
N ALA A 362 -1.09 17.12 0.48
CA ALA A 362 -2.00 18.18 0.92
C ALA A 362 -2.20 18.16 2.44
N PHE A 363 -2.33 16.97 3.04
CA PHE A 363 -2.46 16.82 4.49
C PHE A 363 -1.25 17.40 5.22
N TRP A 364 -0.02 17.10 4.78
CA TRP A 364 1.18 17.66 5.41
C TRP A 364 1.26 19.19 5.30
N TRP A 365 0.92 19.76 4.15
CA TRP A 365 0.90 21.21 3.98
C TRP A 365 -0.11 21.89 4.91
N VAL A 366 -1.30 21.29 5.06
CA VAL A 366 -2.41 21.83 5.86
C VAL A 366 -2.23 21.60 7.37
N SER A 367 -1.64 20.48 7.77
CA SER A 367 -1.41 20.14 9.18
C SER A 367 -0.22 20.88 9.78
N VAL A 368 0.88 21.01 9.01
CA VAL A 368 2.13 21.59 9.50
C VAL A 368 2.20 23.10 9.31
N LEU A 369 1.59 23.63 8.24
CA LEU A 369 1.68 25.06 7.89
C LEU A 369 3.14 25.56 7.92
N PRO A 370 4.05 24.98 7.11
CA PRO A 370 5.50 25.11 7.30
C PRO A 370 6.04 26.55 7.16
N PHE A 371 5.23 27.46 6.62
CA PHE A 371 5.50 28.89 6.49
C PHE A 371 5.21 29.68 7.78
N LEU A 372 4.58 29.06 8.79
CA LEU A 372 4.35 29.64 10.11
C LEU A 372 5.32 29.02 11.12
N VAL A 373 6.10 29.86 11.79
CA VAL A 373 7.12 29.43 12.76
C VAL A 373 7.00 30.25 14.05
N THR A 374 7.25 29.60 15.18
CA THR A 374 7.19 30.22 16.51
C THR A 374 8.44 31.03 16.86
N SER A 375 9.52 30.87 16.09
CA SER A 375 10.77 31.62 16.25
C SER A 375 10.71 33.06 15.72
N GLY A 376 9.68 33.39 14.90
CA GLY A 376 9.62 34.65 14.15
C GLY A 376 10.66 34.77 13.02
N SER A 377 11.43 33.71 12.75
CA SER A 377 12.50 33.70 11.75
C SER A 377 11.96 33.43 10.34
N LEU A 378 12.13 34.39 9.43
CA LEU A 378 11.82 34.17 8.01
C LEU A 378 12.66 33.04 7.40
N VAL A 379 13.89 32.84 7.91
CA VAL A 379 14.77 31.75 7.46
C VAL A 379 14.16 30.39 7.77
N ASP A 380 13.60 30.22 8.98
CA ASP A 380 12.95 28.96 9.36
C ASP A 380 11.70 28.70 8.50
N ALA A 381 10.88 29.73 8.27
CA ALA A 381 9.69 29.64 7.42
C ALA A 381 10.03 29.22 5.98
N VAL A 382 11.05 29.86 5.38
CA VAL A 382 11.53 29.52 4.03
C VAL A 382 12.11 28.10 4.00
N ARG A 383 12.95 27.76 4.98
CA ARG A 383 13.60 26.44 5.09
C ARG A 383 12.55 25.32 5.15
N ASN A 384 11.60 25.41 6.07
CA ASN A 384 10.56 24.40 6.25
C ASN A 384 9.68 24.27 5.01
N THR A 385 9.26 25.39 4.42
CA THR A 385 8.46 25.43 3.20
C THR A 385 9.20 24.77 2.02
N PHE A 386 10.48 25.10 1.85
CA PHE A 386 11.33 24.51 0.82
C PHE A 386 11.46 22.99 1.00
N PHE A 387 11.77 22.51 2.20
CA PHE A 387 11.94 21.07 2.43
C PHE A 387 10.63 20.28 2.34
N LEU A 388 9.49 20.82 2.77
CA LEU A 388 8.20 20.18 2.49
C LEU A 388 7.89 20.16 0.97
N GLY A 389 8.33 21.18 0.24
CA GLY A 389 8.35 21.18 -1.23
C GLY A 389 9.20 20.05 -1.82
N CYS A 390 10.41 19.83 -1.29
CA CYS A 390 11.27 18.71 -1.69
C CYS A 390 10.62 17.36 -1.39
N VAL A 391 9.98 17.20 -0.24
CA VAL A 391 9.20 15.99 0.09
C VAL A 391 8.08 15.78 -0.93
N SER A 392 7.34 16.83 -1.27
CA SER A 392 6.30 16.78 -2.30
C SER A 392 6.85 16.38 -3.68
N ALA A 393 8.05 16.86 -4.03
CA ALA A 393 8.74 16.50 -5.26
C ALA A 393 9.15 15.01 -5.30
N ILE A 394 9.57 14.42 -4.17
CA ILE A 394 9.86 12.98 -4.07
C ILE A 394 8.60 12.15 -4.35
N TYR A 395 7.45 12.52 -3.79
CA TYR A 395 6.19 11.83 -4.06
C TYR A 395 5.73 11.98 -5.51
N PHE A 396 5.96 13.14 -6.13
CA PHE A 396 5.73 13.32 -7.57
C PHE A 396 6.65 12.44 -8.41
N TRP A 397 7.94 12.37 -8.07
CA TRP A 397 8.91 11.50 -8.75
C TRP A 397 8.52 10.02 -8.63
N ARG A 398 8.08 9.61 -7.44
CA ARG A 398 7.56 8.28 -7.17
C ARG A 398 6.32 7.96 -8.02
N ALA A 399 5.36 8.89 -8.10
CA ALA A 399 4.20 8.75 -8.97
C ALA A 399 4.60 8.49 -10.43
N LYS A 400 5.54 9.29 -10.95
CA LYS A 400 6.00 9.18 -12.35
C LYS A 400 6.72 7.88 -12.66
N THR A 401 7.54 7.39 -11.73
CA THR A 401 8.24 6.10 -11.90
C THR A 401 7.30 4.90 -11.77
N GLU A 402 6.23 5.01 -10.99
CA GLU A 402 5.14 4.03 -10.95
C GLU A 402 4.32 4.04 -12.26
N GLU A 403 3.97 5.21 -12.78
CA GLU A 403 3.29 5.34 -14.09
C GLU A 403 4.13 4.73 -15.22
N ALA A 404 5.44 5.02 -15.25
CA ALA A 404 6.34 4.46 -16.26
C ALA A 404 6.40 2.93 -16.21
N HIS A 405 6.44 2.36 -15.00
CA HIS A 405 6.37 0.91 -14.81
C HIS A 405 5.04 0.36 -15.33
N LEU A 406 3.90 0.90 -14.89
CA LEU A 406 2.59 0.38 -15.27
C LEU A 406 2.31 0.51 -16.78
N LEU A 407 2.78 1.59 -17.42
CA LEU A 407 2.69 1.78 -18.88
C LEU A 407 3.47 0.73 -19.67
N GLY A 408 4.57 0.21 -19.11
CA GLY A 408 5.36 -0.86 -19.72
C GLY A 408 4.78 -2.26 -19.52
N GLU A 409 3.91 -2.43 -18.52
CA GLU A 409 3.45 -3.75 -18.05
C GLU A 409 2.03 -4.11 -18.51
N ASP A 410 1.12 -3.14 -18.63
CA ASP A 410 -0.29 -3.41 -18.95
C ASP A 410 -0.89 -2.35 -19.90
N PRO A 411 -1.30 -2.75 -21.13
CA PRO A 411 -2.00 -1.87 -22.07
C PRO A 411 -3.24 -1.19 -21.48
N LYS A 412 -3.95 -1.86 -20.55
CA LYS A 412 -5.10 -1.28 -19.83
C LYS A 412 -4.71 -0.04 -19.05
N TYR A 413 -3.49 0.00 -18.50
CA TYR A 413 -3.01 1.20 -17.82
C TYR A 413 -2.78 2.34 -18.81
N GLY A 414 -2.32 2.04 -20.03
CA GLY A 414 -2.22 3.01 -21.12
C GLY A 414 -3.58 3.63 -21.48
N GLU A 415 -4.63 2.81 -21.59
CA GLU A 415 -6.00 3.26 -21.81
C GLU A 415 -6.50 4.14 -20.66
N TYR A 416 -6.29 3.71 -19.42
CA TYR A 416 -6.69 4.45 -18.23
C TYR A 416 -5.94 5.77 -18.10
N HIS A 417 -4.63 5.78 -18.35
CA HIS A 417 -3.79 6.97 -18.37
C HIS A 417 -4.29 7.99 -19.40
N ALA A 418 -4.58 7.54 -20.62
CA ALA A 418 -5.12 8.39 -21.67
C ALA A 418 -6.51 8.94 -21.30
N TRP A 419 -7.39 8.08 -20.77
CA TRP A 419 -8.71 8.48 -20.28
C TRP A 419 -8.61 9.54 -19.18
N MET A 420 -7.66 9.39 -18.24
CA MET A 420 -7.43 10.35 -17.16
C MET A 420 -6.96 11.72 -17.61
N ASN A 421 -6.18 11.79 -18.68
CA ASN A 421 -5.77 13.07 -19.26
C ASN A 421 -6.94 13.83 -19.91
N ARG A 422 -8.03 13.14 -20.26
CA ARG A 422 -9.25 13.74 -20.85
C ARG A 422 -10.32 14.04 -19.81
N HIS A 423 -10.51 13.14 -18.84
CA HIS A 423 -11.69 13.16 -17.95
C HIS A 423 -11.37 13.35 -16.46
N GLY A 424 -10.10 13.30 -16.06
CA GLY A 424 -9.74 13.30 -14.64
C GLY A 424 -10.01 14.65 -14.00
N LEU A 425 -10.80 14.66 -12.92
CA LEU A 425 -11.18 15.89 -12.21
C LEU A 425 -9.97 16.76 -11.86
N ILE A 426 -8.87 16.11 -11.47
CA ILE A 426 -7.60 16.79 -11.13
C ILE A 426 -6.57 16.63 -12.25
N THR A 427 -6.50 15.46 -12.88
CA THR A 427 -5.47 15.15 -13.87
C THR A 427 -5.67 15.93 -15.18
N ALA A 428 -6.89 16.05 -15.69
CA ALA A 428 -7.15 16.68 -16.98
C ALA A 428 -6.86 18.19 -16.97
N PRO A 429 -7.31 18.99 -15.98
CA PRO A 429 -6.97 20.42 -15.93
C PRO A 429 -5.45 20.66 -15.85
N LEU A 430 -4.73 19.88 -15.04
CA LEU A 430 -3.28 19.97 -14.94
C LEU A 430 -2.59 19.60 -16.26
N HIS A 431 -3.09 18.57 -16.93
CA HIS A 431 -2.58 18.16 -18.24
C HIS A 431 -2.77 19.25 -19.29
N GLN A 432 -3.95 19.86 -19.35
CA GLN A 432 -4.25 20.96 -20.25
C GLN A 432 -3.38 22.19 -19.97
N LEU A 433 -3.20 22.54 -18.70
CA LEU A 433 -2.30 23.62 -18.29
C LEU A 433 -0.86 23.35 -18.75
N TRP A 434 -0.36 22.13 -18.53
CA TRP A 434 0.98 21.74 -18.94
C TRP A 434 1.15 21.76 -20.47
N GLN A 435 0.18 21.23 -21.22
CA GLN A 435 0.18 21.31 -22.68
C GLN A 435 0.17 22.75 -23.18
N GLY A 436 -0.58 23.65 -22.53
CA GLY A 436 -0.58 25.07 -22.86
C GLY A 436 0.77 25.75 -22.64
N ILE A 437 1.52 25.36 -21.60
CA ILE A 437 2.87 25.86 -21.32
C ILE A 437 3.90 25.26 -22.28
N ALA A 438 3.84 23.94 -22.51
CA ALA A 438 4.77 23.23 -23.40
C ALA A 438 4.55 23.60 -24.87
N GLY A 439 3.30 23.74 -25.31
CA GLY A 439 2.94 24.17 -26.67
C GLY A 439 3.35 25.61 -26.98
N ARG A 440 3.50 26.47 -25.95
CA ARG A 440 4.09 27.81 -26.09
C ARG A 440 5.62 27.80 -26.24
N ARG A 441 6.29 26.68 -25.96
CA ARG A 441 7.76 26.54 -26.02
C ARG A 441 8.27 25.90 -27.31
N SER A 442 7.40 25.49 -28.23
CA SER A 442 7.80 25.07 -29.58
C SER A 442 7.64 26.26 -30.53
N PRO A 443 8.72 26.94 -30.96
CA PRO A 443 8.62 27.79 -32.13
C PRO A 443 8.31 26.87 -33.31
N VAL A 444 7.16 27.11 -33.94
CA VAL A 444 6.91 26.62 -35.29
C VAL A 444 8.04 27.17 -36.15
N LEU A 445 9.01 26.32 -36.52
CA LEU A 445 9.96 26.63 -37.58
C LEU A 445 9.14 26.76 -38.85
N GLN A 446 8.77 28.00 -39.17
CA GLN A 446 8.25 28.38 -40.47
C GLN A 446 9.38 28.09 -41.46
N ALA A 447 9.18 27.11 -42.34
CA ALA A 447 10.07 26.90 -43.47
C ALA A 447 10.02 28.18 -44.32
N ALA A 448 11.17 28.84 -44.48
CA ALA A 448 11.31 29.92 -45.44
C ALA A 448 11.23 29.34 -46.85
N GLU A 449 10.48 30.03 -47.70
CA GLU A 449 10.27 29.75 -49.13
C GLU A 449 11.57 29.70 -49.95
#